data_AF-A0A945QK02-F1
#
_entry.id   AF-A0A945QK02-F1
#
_cell.length_a   1.000
_cell.length_b   1.000
_cell.length_c   1.000
_cell.angle_alpha   90.00
_cell.angle_beta   90.00
_cell.angle_gamma   90.00
#
_symmetry.space_group_name_H-M   'P 1'
#
loop_
_entity.id
_entity.type
_entity.pdbx_description
1 polymer ?
#
loop_
_entity_poly.entity_id
_entity_poly.type
_entity_poly.pdbx_seq_one_letter_code
_entity_poly.pdbx_strand_id
1 'polypeptide(L)' 'EQAGAAARIADDLPLFRAARPAAGGGSAAAGGSSPVERALAEINPDELTPKEALDALYRLRALREEDDGES' A
#
# COMPACT_ATOMS: atom_id res chain seq x y z
N GLU A 1 30.95 -13.90 6.63
CA GLU A 1 31.64 -13.31 5.45
C GLU A 1 31.09 -13.78 4.09
N GLN A 2 30.58 -15.01 3.94
CA GLN A 2 30.07 -15.55 2.66
C GLN A 2 28.86 -14.81 2.06
N ALA A 3 28.03 -14.15 2.88
CA ALA A 3 26.85 -13.42 2.41
C ALA A 3 27.18 -12.26 1.45
N GLY A 4 28.32 -11.58 1.62
CA GLY A 4 28.74 -10.48 0.75
C GLY A 4 29.27 -10.93 -0.62
N ALA A 5 29.80 -12.15 -0.71
CA ALA A 5 30.27 -12.72 -1.98
C ALA A 5 29.08 -13.16 -2.85
N ALA A 6 28.04 -13.73 -2.24
CA ALA A 6 26.81 -14.10 -2.93
C ALA A 6 26.07 -12.89 -3.51
N ALA A 7 26.04 -11.76 -2.79
CA ALA A 7 25.43 -10.52 -3.27
C ALA A 7 26.12 -9.97 -4.53
N ARG A 8 27.46 -9.97 -4.58
CA ARG A 8 28.21 -9.50 -5.76
C ARG A 8 27.97 -10.37 -7.00
N ILE A 9 27.86 -11.69 -6.81
CA ILE A 9 27.56 -12.63 -7.91
C ILE A 9 26.13 -12.41 -8.43
N ALA A 10 25.17 -12.12 -7.55
CA ALA A 10 23.79 -11.80 -7.96
C ALA A 10 23.71 -10.50 -8.78
N ASP A 11 24.54 -9.49 -8.47
CA ASP A 11 24.58 -8.21 -9.20
C ASP A 11 25.17 -8.32 -10.61
N ASP A 12 25.98 -9.35 -10.89
CA ASP A 12 26.64 -9.60 -12.17
C ASP A 12 25.81 -10.48 -13.13
N LEU A 13 24.71 -11.07 -12.66
CA LEU A 13 23.86 -11.94 -13.49
C LEU A 13 22.68 -11.15 -14.07
N PRO A 14 22.57 -11.02 -15.41
CA PRO A 14 21.55 -10.19 -16.06
C PRO A 14 20.11 -10.63 -15.74
N LEU A 15 19.88 -11.92 -15.50
CA LEU A 15 18.56 -12.48 -15.13
C LEU A 15 18.08 -12.03 -13.74
N PHE A 16 18.99 -11.76 -12.80
CA PHE A 16 18.63 -11.42 -11.42
C PHE A 16 18.39 -9.91 -11.21
N ARG A 17 18.89 -9.07 -12.12
CA ARG A 17 18.63 -7.61 -12.10
C ARG A 17 17.16 -7.28 -12.38
N ALA A 18 16.52 -8.02 -13.29
CA ALA A 18 15.11 -7.81 -13.65
C ALA A 18 14.13 -8.25 -12.55
N ALA A 19 14.54 -9.16 -11.67
CA ALA A 19 13.72 -9.67 -10.57
C ALA A 19 13.88 -8.86 -9.27
N ARG A 20 14.69 -7.79 -9.27
CA ARG A 20 14.78 -6.93 -8.08
C ARG A 20 13.46 -6.17 -7.97
N PRO A 21 12.65 -6.40 -6.90
CA PRO A 21 11.50 -5.55 -6.67
C PRO A 21 12.03 -4.12 -6.55
N ALA A 22 11.41 -3.21 -7.30
CA ALA A 22 11.71 -1.80 -7.19
C ALA A 22 11.50 -1.37 -5.74
N ALA A 23 12.59 -1.32 -4.96
CA ALA A 23 12.63 -0.56 -3.72
C ALA A 23 12.58 0.91 -4.14
N GLY A 24 11.37 1.40 -4.43
CA GLY A 24 11.17 2.72 -5.03
C GLY A 24 9.87 2.85 -5.83
N GLY A 25 8.75 2.55 -5.20
CA GLY A 25 7.43 3.00 -5.65
C GLY A 25 6.93 4.15 -4.78
N GLY A 26 7.54 5.32 -4.94
CA GLY A 26 6.91 6.61 -4.65
C GLY A 26 6.70 6.98 -3.18
N SER A 27 7.65 7.73 -2.63
CA SER A 27 7.36 8.78 -1.66
C SER A 27 6.33 9.74 -2.28
N ALA A 28 5.06 9.62 -1.87
CA ALA A 28 4.16 10.75 -1.87
C ALA A 28 4.27 11.37 -0.47
N ALA A 29 4.86 12.56 -0.46
CA ALA A 29 4.74 13.65 0.49
C ALA A 29 4.35 13.35 1.95
N ALA A 30 5.14 13.93 2.85
CA ALA A 30 4.77 14.22 4.23
C ALA A 30 3.32 14.73 4.35
N GLY A 31 2.43 13.87 4.85
CA GLY A 31 1.05 14.16 5.19
C GLY A 31 0.51 12.91 5.87
N GLY A 32 -0.18 13.04 7.00
CA GLY A 32 -0.70 11.88 7.73
C GLY A 32 -1.58 10.99 6.86
N SER A 33 -1.85 9.76 7.33
CA SER A 33 -2.72 8.79 6.65
C SER A 33 -3.93 9.46 5.99
N SER A 34 -4.20 9.11 4.73
CA SER A 34 -5.29 9.70 3.96
C SER A 34 -6.63 9.49 4.68
N PRO A 35 -7.66 10.33 4.44
CA PRO A 35 -8.98 10.14 5.03
C PRO A 35 -9.50 8.70 4.85
N VAL A 36 -9.26 8.09 3.69
CA VAL A 36 -9.62 6.71 3.38
C VAL A 36 -8.82 5.72 4.22
N GLU A 37 -7.49 5.89 4.32
CA GLU A 37 -6.64 5.00 5.12
C GLU A 37 -7.00 5.03 6.61
N ARG A 38 -7.31 6.20 7.16
CA ARG A 38 -7.74 6.35 8.55
C ARG A 38 -9.08 5.65 8.79
N ALA A 39 -10.06 5.88 7.92
CA ALA A 39 -11.37 5.24 8.05
C ALA A 39 -11.28 3.71 7.90
N LEU A 40 -10.39 3.21 7.03
CA LEU A 40 -10.19 1.78 6.86
C LEU A 40 -9.57 1.12 8.10
N ALA A 41 -8.63 1.80 8.78
CA ALA A 41 -7.97 1.28 9.98
C ALA A 41 -8.92 1.09 11.17
N GLU A 42 -10.06 1.79 11.18
CA GLU A 42 -11.09 1.69 12.23
C GLU A 42 -12.09 0.55 11.99
N ILE A 43 -12.11 -0.06 10.80
CA ILE A 43 -13.09 -1.09 10.45
C ILE A 43 -12.65 -2.45 10.98
N ASN A 44 -13.48 -3.06 11.82
CA ASN A 44 -13.38 -4.48 12.18
C ASN A 44 -14.45 -5.29 11.42
N PRO A 45 -14.10 -6.01 10.34
CA PRO A 45 -15.07 -6.68 9.49
C PRO A 45 -15.83 -7.81 10.19
N ASP A 46 -15.26 -8.41 11.24
CA ASP A 46 -15.89 -9.51 11.99
C ASP A 46 -17.07 -9.05 12.86
N GLU A 47 -17.15 -7.75 13.15
CA GLU A 47 -18.21 -7.14 13.96
C GLU A 47 -19.34 -6.52 13.10
N LEU A 48 -19.17 -6.50 11.78
CA LEU A 48 -20.16 -5.90 10.88
C LEU A 48 -21.16 -6.93 10.37
N THR A 49 -22.43 -6.56 10.39
CA THR A 49 -23.43 -7.27 9.59
C THR A 49 -23.17 -7.05 8.09
N PRO A 50 -23.71 -7.89 7.19
CA PRO A 50 -23.57 -7.69 5.75
C PRO A 50 -24.03 -6.32 5.25
N LYS A 51 -25.06 -5.75 5.89
CA LYS A 51 -25.54 -4.40 5.58
C LYS A 51 -24.54 -3.33 6.01
N GLU A 52 -24.00 -3.43 7.22
CA GLU A 52 -23.03 -2.45 7.74
C GLU A 52 -21.71 -2.50 6.95
N ALA A 53 -21.27 -3.69 6.54
CA ALA A 53 -20.12 -3.84 5.67
C ALA A 53 -20.33 -3.11 4.32
N LEU A 54 -21.51 -3.26 3.72
CA LEU A 54 -21.86 -2.56 2.48
C LEU A 54 -21.89 -1.04 2.69
N ASP A 55 -22.50 -0.57 3.77
CA ASP A 55 -22.58 0.84 4.11
C ASP A 55 -21.17 1.43 4.36
N ALA A 56 -20.27 0.67 5.00
CA ALA A 56 -18.86 1.05 5.18
C ALA A 56 -18.10 1.16 3.84
N LEU A 57 -18.35 0.26 2.88
CA LEU A 57 -17.76 0.34 1.54
C LEU A 57 -18.19 1.61 0.79
N TYR A 58 -19.48 1.98 0.88
CA TYR A 58 -19.95 3.24 0.29
C TYR A 58 -19.30 4.46 0.93
N ARG A 59 -19.12 4.44 2.26
CA ARG A 59 -18.41 5.51 2.98
C ARG A 59 -16.97 5.66 2.51
N LEU A 60 -16.23 4.55 2.38
CA LEU A 60 -14.85 4.57 1.89
C LEU A 60 -14.77 5.08 0.44
N ARG A 61 -15.75 4.74 -0.41
CA ARG A 61 -15.83 5.26 -1.78
C ARG A 61 -16.02 6.77 -1.82
N ALA A 62 -16.94 7.31 -1.01
CA ALA A 62 -17.16 8.76 -0.92
C ALA A 62 -15.89 9.50 -0.48
N LEU A 63 -15.21 9.00 0.56
CA LEU A 63 -13.95 9.56 1.03
C LEU A 63 -12.84 9.54 -0.03
N ARG A 64 -12.83 8.53 -0.90
CA ARG A 64 -11.86 8.44 -2.00
C ARG A 64 -12.16 9.47 -3.09
N GLU A 65 -13.43 9.66 -3.43
CA GLU A 65 -13.86 10.65 -4.43
C GLU A 65 -13.61 12.10 -3.95
N GLU A 66 -13.69 12.35 -2.63
CA GLU A 66 -13.31 13.62 -1.98
C GLU A 66 -11.79 13.87 -2.05
N ASP A 67 -10.97 12.88 -1.66
CA ASP A 67 -9.50 12.95 -1.70
C ASP A 67 -8.96 13.14 -3.15
N ASP A 68 -9.59 12.48 -4.13
CA ASP A 68 -9.28 12.60 -5.57
C ASP A 68 -9.69 13.99 -6.13
N GLY A 69 -10.69 14.66 -5.55
CA GLY A 69 -11.20 15.97 -6.00
C GLY A 69 -10.51 17.18 -5.37
N GLU A 70 -9.83 16.97 -4.25
CA GLU A 70 -9.04 17.97 -3.51
C GLU A 70 -7.55 18.01 -3.93
N SER A 71 -7.16 17.14 -4.88
CA SER A 71 -5.80 17.01 -5.43
C SER A 71 -5.60 17.73 -6.77
#